data_AF-A0A951K6E7-F1
#
_entry.id   AF-A0A951K6E7-F1
#
_cell.length_a   1.000
_cell.length_b   1.000
_cell.length_c   1.000
_cell.angle_alpha   90.00
_cell.angle_beta   90.00
_cell.angle_gamma   90.00
#
_symmetry.space_group_name_H-M   'P 1'
#
loop_
_entity.id
_entity.type
_entity.pdbx_description
1 polymer ?
#
loop_
_entity_poly.entity_id
_entity_poly.type
_entity_poly.pdbx_seq_one_letter_code
_entity_poly.pdbx_strand_id
1 'polypeptide(L)'
;DVEPGTGRRVGYKRDLDGSIARSALGEPLLQRVAAVTRGSYRPIGAASAVELAAAVNTVRPGGPDWTEVRPGNRYEWFLGAALALLAVEWILFHRPTRRTLARALGGRPQPLGGRAR
;
A
#
# COMPACT_ATOMS: atom_id res chain seq x y z
N ASP A 1 -17.92 8.28 -22.72
CA ASP A 1 -16.54 7.89 -22.35
C ASP A 1 -15.66 9.13 -22.24
N VAL A 2 -14.55 9.06 -21.50
CA VAL A 2 -13.59 10.18 -21.39
C VAL A 2 -12.27 9.75 -22.00
N GLU A 3 -11.72 10.59 -22.89
CA GLU A 3 -10.44 10.35 -23.56
C GLU A 3 -9.30 10.52 -22.54
N PRO A 4 -8.49 9.48 -22.27
CA PRO A 4 -7.40 9.60 -21.31
C PRO A 4 -6.32 10.55 -21.86
N GLY A 5 -5.96 11.56 -21.06
CA GLY A 5 -4.89 12.53 -21.39
C GLY A 5 -5.36 13.96 -21.69
N THR A 6 -6.59 14.16 -22.18
CA THR A 6 -7.14 15.50 -22.50
C THR A 6 -8.31 15.91 -21.61
N GLY A 7 -8.93 14.98 -20.88
CA GLY A 7 -10.12 15.24 -20.06
C GLY A 7 -11.37 15.55 -20.89
N ARG A 8 -11.30 15.40 -22.22
CA ARG A 8 -12.40 15.70 -23.14
C ARG A 8 -13.47 14.61 -23.02
N ARG A 9 -14.70 15.01 -22.68
CA ARG A 9 -15.86 14.10 -22.62
C ARG A 9 -16.27 13.72 -24.04
N VAL A 10 -16.04 12.47 -24.41
CA VAL A 10 -16.38 11.89 -25.72
C VAL A 10 -17.67 11.08 -25.54
N GLY A 11 -18.80 11.79 -25.62
CA GLY A 11 -20.13 11.18 -25.72
C GLY A 11 -20.80 10.79 -24.40
N TYR A 12 -22.14 10.74 -24.47
CA TYR A 12 -23.04 10.32 -23.39
C TYR A 12 -23.65 8.96 -23.72
N LYS A 13 -23.94 8.15 -22.69
CA LYS A 13 -24.70 6.91 -22.86
C LYS A 13 -26.10 7.24 -23.37
N ARG A 14 -26.53 6.54 -24.41
CA ARG A 14 -27.88 6.68 -24.98
C ARG A 14 -28.74 5.50 -24.56
N ASP A 15 -30.02 5.76 -24.39
CA ASP A 15 -31.05 4.75 -24.16
C ASP A 15 -31.43 4.04 -25.47
N LEU A 16 -32.26 3.01 -25.41
CA LEU A 16 -32.75 2.25 -26.56
C LEU A 16 -33.45 3.15 -27.60
N ASP A 17 -34.06 4.24 -27.15
CA ASP A 17 -34.73 5.24 -28.00
C ASP A 17 -33.75 6.29 -28.57
N GLY A 18 -32.44 6.11 -28.41
CA GLY A 18 -31.40 7.03 -28.91
C GLY A 18 -31.25 8.35 -28.14
N SER A 19 -32.05 8.55 -27.09
CA SER A 19 -32.02 9.71 -26.19
C SER A 19 -30.88 9.62 -25.17
N ILE A 20 -30.36 10.75 -24.69
CA ILE A 20 -29.30 10.76 -23.67
C ILE A 20 -29.85 10.23 -22.35
N ALA A 21 -29.29 9.12 -21.85
CA ALA A 21 -29.68 8.54 -20.58
C ALA A 21 -29.20 9.43 -19.42
N ARG A 22 -30.14 9.95 -18.62
CA ARG A 22 -29.86 10.66 -17.38
C ARG A 22 -30.03 9.71 -16.21
N SER A 23 -28.92 9.28 -15.61
CA SER A 23 -28.94 8.56 -14.34
C SER A 23 -28.91 9.57 -13.20
N ALA A 24 -29.94 9.56 -12.36
CA ALA A 24 -30.01 10.35 -11.13
C ALA A 24 -29.95 9.40 -9.92
N LEU A 25 -29.35 9.88 -8.82
CA LEU A 25 -29.34 9.12 -7.58
C LEU A 25 -30.76 9.04 -7.02
N GLY A 26 -31.22 7.82 -6.75
CA GLY A 26 -32.56 7.58 -6.20
C GLY A 26 -32.61 7.78 -4.68
N GLU A 27 -32.36 8.99 -4.18
CA GLU A 27 -32.38 9.32 -2.74
C GLU A 27 -33.56 8.70 -1.97
N PRO A 28 -34.82 8.82 -2.46
CA PRO A 28 -35.98 8.27 -1.74
C PRO A 28 -35.97 6.74 -1.63
N LEU A 29 -35.32 6.04 -2.57
CA LEU A 29 -35.15 4.59 -2.50
C LEU A 29 -34.10 4.24 -1.45
N LEU A 30 -32.96 4.93 -1.46
CA LEU A 30 -31.87 4.70 -0.52
C LEU A 30 -32.27 4.99 0.93
N GLN A 31 -33.05 6.05 1.15
CA GLN A 31 -33.63 6.36 2.46
C GLN A 31 -34.58 5.26 2.95
N ARG A 32 -35.42 4.73 2.06
CA ARG A 32 -36.31 3.60 2.40
C ARG A 32 -35.54 2.33 2.72
N VAL A 33 -34.50 2.00 1.95
CA VAL A 33 -33.64 0.85 2.22
C VAL A 33 -32.99 1.00 3.60
N ALA A 34 -32.42 2.16 3.92
CA ALA A 34 -31.81 2.41 5.23
C ALA A 34 -32.83 2.27 6.38
N ALA A 35 -34.05 2.79 6.22
CA ALA A 35 -35.10 2.64 7.21
C ALA A 35 -35.48 1.18 7.47
N VAL A 36 -35.58 0.36 6.41
CA VAL A 36 -35.92 -1.07 6.51
C VAL A 36 -34.78 -1.90 7.10
N THR A 37 -33.53 -1.61 6.73
CA THR A 37 -32.36 -2.37 7.18
C THR A 37 -31.83 -1.94 8.54
N ARG A 38 -32.46 -0.95 9.18
CA ARG A 38 -31.95 -0.25 10.38
C ARG A 38 -30.54 0.34 10.17
N GLY A 39 -30.21 0.65 8.92
CA GLY A 39 -28.97 1.33 8.54
C GLY A 39 -29.14 2.85 8.53
N SER A 40 -28.10 3.56 8.11
CA SER A 40 -28.13 5.01 7.94
C SER A 40 -27.77 5.41 6.52
N TYR A 41 -28.57 6.27 5.91
CA TYR A 41 -28.26 6.92 4.63
C TYR A 41 -27.57 8.28 4.88
N ARG A 42 -26.47 8.56 4.17
CA ARG A 42 -25.83 9.88 4.16
C ARG A 42 -25.51 10.32 2.72
N PRO A 43 -25.90 11.54 2.31
CA PRO A 43 -25.57 12.05 0.99
C PRO A 43 -24.08 12.39 0.88
N ILE A 44 -23.48 12.05 -0.27
CA ILE A 44 -22.07 12.31 -0.56
C ILE A 44 -21.90 13.83 -0.75
N GLY A 45 -21.08 14.45 0.09
CA GLY A 45 -20.82 15.90 0.09
C GLY A 45 -21.44 16.66 1.27
N ALA A 46 -22.39 16.08 2.00
CA ALA A 46 -22.91 16.65 3.25
C ALA A 46 -22.11 16.22 4.49
N ALA A 47 -21.45 15.06 4.42
CA ALA A 47 -20.60 14.55 5.49
C ALA A 47 -19.15 14.99 5.28
N SER A 48 -18.50 15.45 6.35
CA SER A 48 -17.05 15.68 6.33
C SER A 48 -16.29 14.36 6.14
N ALA A 49 -15.09 14.42 5.56
CA ALA A 49 -14.24 13.23 5.39
C ALA A 49 -13.96 12.52 6.72
N VAL A 50 -13.91 13.29 7.82
CA VAL A 50 -13.72 12.78 9.19
C VAL A 50 -14.95 12.00 9.66
N GLU A 51 -16.15 12.52 9.43
CA GLU A 51 -17.40 11.81 9.76
C GLU A 51 -17.60 10.55 8.92
N LEU A 52 -17.20 10.59 7.65
CA LEU A 52 -17.26 9.43 6.77
C LEU A 52 -16.27 8.34 7.24
N ALA A 53 -15.04 8.72 7.59
CA ALA A 53 -14.05 7.80 8.14
C ALA A 53 -14.51 7.20 9.48
N ALA A 54 -15.12 8.01 10.36
CA ALA A 54 -15.70 7.53 11.60
C ALA A 54 -16.85 6.54 11.35
N ALA A 55 -17.75 6.83 10.40
CA ALA A 55 -18.84 5.95 10.03
C ALA A 55 -18.35 4.63 9.40
N VAL A 56 -17.30 4.67 8.57
CA VAL A 56 -16.68 3.46 8.00
C VAL A 56 -16.03 2.61 9.10
N ASN A 57 -15.39 3.24 10.08
CA ASN A 57 -14.78 2.51 11.20
C ASN A 57 -15.81 1.87 12.15
N THR A 58 -17.02 2.43 12.26
CA THR A 58 -18.11 1.80 13.04
C THR A 58 -18.85 0.72 12.27
N VAL A 59 -18.80 0.74 10.93
CA VAL A 59 -19.21 -0.39 10.10
C VAL A 59 -18.14 -1.48 10.23
N ARG A 60 -18.18 -2.17 11.36
CA ARG A 60 -17.50 -3.45 11.51
C ARG A 60 -18.11 -4.39 10.46
N PRO A 61 -17.34 -4.96 9.53
CA PRO A 61 -17.88 -5.95 8.61
C PRO A 61 -18.28 -7.18 9.43
N GLY A 62 -19.53 -7.21 9.89
CA GLY A 62 -20.19 -8.38 10.46
C GLY A 62 -20.70 -9.27 9.33
N GLY A 63 -19.77 -9.79 8.53
CA GLY A 63 -20.01 -10.75 7.46
C GLY A 63 -19.00 -11.90 7.58
N PRO A 64 -19.35 -13.11 7.11
CA PRO A 64 -18.67 -14.36 7.46
C PRO A 64 -17.18 -14.24 7.20
N ASP A 65 -16.37 -14.74 8.15
CA ASP A 65 -14.91 -14.78 8.15
C ASP A 65 -14.34 -14.78 6.74
N TRP A 66 -14.02 -13.59 6.25
CA TRP A 66 -13.09 -13.44 5.15
C TRP A 66 -11.75 -13.80 5.79
N THR A 67 -11.44 -15.10 5.82
CA THR A 67 -10.09 -15.59 6.07
C THR A 67 -9.22 -14.88 5.04
N GLU A 68 -8.58 -13.80 5.49
CA GLU A 68 -7.55 -13.11 4.75
C GLU A 68 -6.43 -14.14 4.58
N VAL A 69 -6.47 -14.86 3.47
CA VAL A 69 -5.42 -15.81 3.10
C VAL A 69 -4.21 -14.96 2.81
N ARG A 70 -3.43 -14.66 3.85
CA ARG A 70 -2.09 -14.10 3.68
C ARG A 70 -1.33 -15.08 2.81
N PRO A 71 -0.92 -14.71 1.58
CA PRO A 71 -0.05 -15.57 0.81
C PRO A 71 1.24 -15.72 1.62
N GLY A 72 1.43 -16.90 2.23
CA GLY A 72 2.62 -17.21 3.00
C GLY A 72 3.85 -16.99 2.11
N ASN A 73 4.82 -16.25 2.60
CA ASN A 73 6.00 -15.86 1.83
C ASN A 73 6.93 -17.07 1.67
N ARG A 74 6.67 -17.92 0.66
CA ARG A 74 7.38 -19.19 0.44
C ARG A 74 8.85 -19.03 0.01
N TYR A 75 9.30 -17.79 -0.25
CA TYR A 75 10.60 -17.52 -0.86
C TYR A 75 11.71 -17.15 0.14
N GLU A 76 11.42 -17.13 1.45
CA GLU A 76 12.40 -16.76 2.48
C GLU A 76 13.61 -17.70 2.51
N TRP A 77 13.44 -18.98 2.17
CA TRP A 77 14.55 -19.93 2.06
C TRP A 77 15.53 -19.59 0.95
N PHE A 78 15.11 -18.95 -0.15
CA PHE A 78 16.04 -18.53 -1.21
C PHE A 78 16.95 -17.40 -0.72
N LEU A 79 16.42 -16.49 0.10
CA LEU A 79 17.24 -15.45 0.72
C LEU A 79 18.25 -16.07 1.71
N GLY A 80 17.81 -17.05 2.51
CA GLY A 80 18.70 -17.82 3.38
C GLY A 80 19.81 -18.54 2.61
N ALA A 81 19.47 -19.19 1.49
CA ALA A 81 20.43 -19.87 0.62
C ALA A 81 21.43 -18.89 -0.01
N ALA A 82 20.96 -17.73 -0.49
CA ALA A 82 21.83 -16.69 -1.05
C ALA A 82 22.84 -16.19 -0.02
N LEU A 83 22.40 -15.93 1.22
CA LEU A 83 23.29 -15.52 2.32
C LEU A 83 24.28 -16.62 2.71
N ALA A 84 23.86 -17.89 2.70
CA ALA A 84 24.75 -19.01 2.96
C ALA A 84 25.84 -19.15 1.89
N LEU A 85 25.46 -19.07 0.60
CA LEU A 85 26.44 -19.08 -0.50
C LEU A 85 27.42 -17.91 -0.40
N LEU A 86 26.92 -16.71 -0.05
CA LEU A 86 27.76 -15.54 0.14
C LEU A 86 28.76 -15.71 1.30
N ALA A 87 28.33 -16.31 2.41
CA ALA A 87 29.22 -16.62 3.53
C ALA A 87 30.30 -17.64 3.15
N VAL A 88 29.92 -18.66 2.36
CA VAL A 88 30.84 -19.67 1.83
C VAL A 88 31.87 -19.03 0.91
N GLU A 89 31.45 -18.17 -0.02
CA GLU A 89 32.33 -17.40 -0.90
C GLU A 89 33.31 -16.55 -0.09
N TRP A 90 32.83 -15.85 0.93
CA TRP A 90 33.68 -15.03 1.79
C TRP A 90 34.75 -15.87 2.51
N ILE A 91 34.39 -17.03 3.05
CA ILE A 91 35.36 -17.93 3.72
C ILE A 91 36.39 -18.49 2.73
N LEU A 92 35.97 -18.85 1.51
CA LEU A 92 36.82 -19.44 0.48
C LEU A 92 37.81 -18.42 -0.10
N PHE A 93 37.32 -17.24 -0.48
CA PHE A 93 38.09 -16.24 -1.24
C PHE A 93 38.69 -15.16 -0.36
N HIS A 94 38.04 -14.82 0.75
CA HIS A 94 38.54 -13.87 1.73
C HIS A 94 39.09 -14.62 2.94
N ARG A 95 40.10 -15.50 2.74
CA ARG A 95 40.92 -15.97 3.86
C ARG A 95 41.45 -14.73 4.58
N PRO A 96 40.87 -14.32 5.72
CA PRO A 96 41.25 -13.09 6.34
C PRO A 96 42.58 -13.42 6.99
N THR A 97 43.68 -13.04 6.33
CA THR A 97 44.96 -12.99 6.99
C THR A 97 44.71 -12.18 8.25
N ARG A 98 44.99 -12.71 9.45
CA ARG A 98 44.63 -12.11 10.75
C ARG A 98 44.99 -10.61 10.88
N ARG A 99 45.90 -10.14 10.01
CA ARG A 99 46.33 -8.75 9.82
C ARG A 99 45.25 -7.80 9.27
N THR A 100 44.31 -8.25 8.44
CA THR A 100 43.25 -7.38 7.87
C THR A 100 42.13 -7.12 8.87
N LEU A 101 41.73 -8.14 9.64
CA LEU A 101 40.77 -7.99 10.74
C LEU A 101 41.33 -7.10 11.87
N ALA A 102 42.63 -7.22 12.18
CA ALA A 102 43.29 -6.35 13.16
C ALA A 102 43.33 -4.88 12.73
N ARG A 103 43.28 -4.56 11.43
CA ARG A 103 43.17 -3.18 10.94
C ARG A 103 41.74 -2.66 10.91
N ALA A 104 40.76 -3.52 10.63
CA ALA A 104 39.35 -3.14 10.61
C ALA A 104 38.79 -2.93 12.03
N LEU A 105 39.25 -3.71 13.01
CA LEU A 105 38.83 -3.60 14.41
C LEU A 105 39.80 -2.73 15.25
N GLY A 106 41.05 -2.60 14.83
CA GLY A 106 42.07 -1.76 15.47
C GLY A 106 42.14 -0.37 14.86
N GLY A 107 41.05 0.39 14.98
CA GLY A 107 41.06 1.82 14.65
C GLY A 107 42.07 2.55 15.54
N ARG A 108 43.23 2.91 14.99
CA ARG A 108 44.06 3.96 15.59
C ARG A 108 43.56 5.30 15.08
N PRO A 109 43.12 6.23 15.94
CA PRO A 109 42.89 7.60 15.52
C PRO A 109 44.23 8.18 15.06
N GLN A 110 44.29 8.66 13.83
CA GLN A 110 45.40 9.50 13.37
C GLN A 110 45.36 10.79 14.18
N PRO A 111 46.40 11.15 14.96
CA PRO A 111 46.49 12.50 15.46
C PRO A 111 46.75 13.41 14.25
N LEU A 112 45.77 14.29 13.97
CA LEU A 112 45.93 15.45 13.12
C LEU A 112 46.96 16.37 13.78
N GLY A 113 48.25 16.08 13.54
CA GLY A 113 49.37 16.94 13.90
C GLY A 113 49.38 18.15 12.99
N GLY A 114 48.67 19.19 13.39
CA GLY A 114 48.76 20.52 12.79
C GLY A 114 50.19 21.00 12.77
N ARG A 115 50.68 21.36 11.58
CA ARG A 115 51.91 22.11 11.42
C ARG A 115 51.55 23.59 11.48
N ALA A 116 51.68 24.16 12.67
CA ALA A 116 51.77 25.60 12.84
C ALA A 116 53.21 26.04 12.57
N ARG A 117 53.32 27.15 11.82
CA ARG A 117 54.49 27.94 11.44
C ARG A 117 55.21 27.51 10.18
#